data_AF-A0A920KDQ3-F1
#
_entry.id   AF-A0A920KDQ3-F1
#
_cell.length_a   1.000
_cell.length_b   1.000
_cell.length_c   1.000
_cell.angle_alpha   90.00
_cell.angle_beta   90.00
_cell.angle_gamma   90.00
#
_symmetry.space_group_name_H-M   'P 1'
#
loop_
_entity.id
_entity.type
_entity.pdbx_description
1 polymer ?
#
loop_
_entity_poly.entity_id
_entity_poly.type
_entity_poly.pdbx_seq_one_letter_code
_entity_poly.pdbx_strand_id
1 'polypeptide(L)' 'MLIPPYKGQAIAKAVNIELGNSENYMLFDLEKDPSQQKNIADEKPDFLKELISEFKQVRGEHSNYNKIELK' A
#
# COMPACT_ATOMS: atom_id res chain seq x y z
N MET A 1 -5.97 -4.58 6.25
CA MET A 1 -5.24 -4.81 5.00
C MET A 1 -3.99 -3.96 4.96
N LEU A 2 -2.83 -4.57 4.74
CA LEU A 2 -1.55 -3.89 4.55
C LEU A 2 -1.29 -3.70 3.06
N ILE A 3 -0.97 -2.47 2.64
CA ILE A 3 -0.41 -2.18 1.32
C ILE A 3 1.05 -1.73 1.52
N PRO A 4 2.03 -2.49 1.01
CA PRO A 4 3.43 -2.09 1.11
C PRO A 4 3.73 -0.92 0.16
N PRO A 5 4.84 -0.20 0.36
CA PRO A 5 5.18 0.93 -0.48
C PRO A 5 5.53 0.48 -1.91
N TYR A 6 5.03 1.24 -2.89
CA TYR A 6 5.29 1.09 -4.31
C TYR A 6 5.71 2.43 -4.90
N LYS A 7 6.83 2.43 -5.61
CA LYS A 7 7.28 3.62 -6.34
C LYS A 7 6.43 3.82 -7.58
N GLY A 8 5.87 5.00 -7.76
CA GLY A 8 5.05 5.31 -8.93
C GLY A 8 4.13 6.51 -8.70
N GLN A 9 3.41 6.90 -9.75
CA GLN A 9 2.38 7.92 -9.59
C GLN A 9 1.18 7.32 -8.85
N ALA A 10 0.68 8.02 -7.84
CA ALA A 10 -0.55 7.63 -7.14
C ALA A 10 -1.79 7.75 -8.03
N ILE A 11 -1.74 8.62 -9.05
CA ILE A 11 -2.84 8.90 -9.97
C ILE A 11 -2.33 8.84 -11.41
N ALA A 12 -3.03 8.12 -12.29
CA ALA A 12 -2.81 8.21 -13.73
C ALA A 12 -3.45 9.51 -14.24
N LYS A 13 -2.64 10.56 -14.40
CA LYS A 13 -3.14 11.90 -14.75
C LYS A 13 -3.94 11.95 -16.05
N ALA A 14 -3.62 11.11 -17.03
CA ALA A 14 -4.28 11.09 -18.32
C ALA A 14 -5.78 10.74 -18.24
N VAL A 15 -6.17 9.94 -17.25
CA VAL A 15 -7.55 9.44 -17.06
C VAL A 15 -8.10 9.72 -15.65
N ASN A 16 -7.33 10.42 -14.81
CA ASN A 16 -7.66 10.79 -13.43
C ASN A 16 -8.15 9.62 -12.56
N ILE A 17 -7.44 8.48 -12.61
CA ILE A 17 -7.74 7.29 -11.78
C ILE A 17 -6.62 7.04 -10.76
N GLU A 18 -6.99 6.58 -9.56
CA GLU A 18 -6.04 6.15 -8.54
C GLU A 18 -5.40 4.81 -8.92
N LEU A 19 -4.08 4.74 -8.75
CA LEU A 19 -3.25 3.58 -9.08
C LEU A 19 -2.78 2.81 -7.84
N GLY A 20 -3.16 3.26 -6.64
CA GLY A 20 -2.77 2.63 -5.38
C GLY A 20 -1.27 2.68 -5.07
N ASN A 21 -0.47 3.44 -5.83
CA ASN A 21 0.95 3.63 -5.53
C ASN A 21 1.13 4.66 -4.41
N SER A 22 1.90 4.29 -3.40
CA SER A 22 2.31 5.16 -2.30
C SER A 22 3.75 4.84 -1.90
N GLU A 23 4.55 5.86 -1.60
CA GLU A 23 5.91 5.66 -1.08
C GLU A 23 5.92 5.18 0.38
N ASN A 24 4.77 5.24 1.04
CA ASN A 24 4.59 4.86 2.44
C ASN A 24 3.74 3.59 2.56
N TYR A 25 3.94 2.86 3.65
CA TYR A 25 3.03 1.81 4.04
C TYR A 25 1.63 2.37 4.28
N MET A 26 0.62 1.65 3.82
CA MET A 26 -0.77 1.96 4.12
C MET A 26 -1.42 0.79 4.84
N LEU A 27 -2.29 1.12 5.79
CA LEU A 27 -3.02 0.16 6.59
C LEU A 27 -4.48 0.58 6.62
N PHE A 28 -5.37 -0.36 6.30
CA PHE A 28 -6.81 -0.13 6.24
C PHE A 28 -7.57 -1.17 7.06
N ASP A 29 -8.64 -0.73 7.72
CA ASP A 29 -9.60 -1.59 8.41
C ASP A 29 -10.76 -1.87 7.44
N LEU A 30 -10.76 -3.05 6.80
CA LEU A 30 -11.76 -3.36 5.76
C LEU A 30 -13.18 -3.56 6.31
N GLU A 31 -13.33 -3.82 7.61
CA GLU A 31 -14.65 -3.93 8.22
C GLU A 31 -15.32 -2.56 8.32
N LYS A 32 -14.53 -1.51 8.60
CA LYS A 32 -15.02 -0.13 8.78
C LYS A 32 -14.90 0.73 7.53
N ASP A 33 -13.90 0.43 6.70
CA ASP A 33 -13.58 1.16 5.48
C ASP A 33 -13.26 0.19 4.34
N PRO A 34 -14.30 -0.46 3.76
CA PRO A 34 -14.13 -1.38 2.65
C PRO A 34 -13.52 -0.72 1.40
N SER A 35 -13.70 0.60 1.27
CA SER A 35 -13.21 1.40 0.13
C SER A 35 -11.79 1.92 0.33
N GLN A 36 -11.15 1.67 1.47
CA GLN A 36 -9.73 1.99 1.73
C GLN A 36 -9.41 3.49 1.58
N GLN A 37 -10.31 4.34 2.05
CA GLN A 37 -10.17 5.80 1.98
C GLN A 37 -9.34 6.38 3.13
N LYS A 38 -9.37 5.75 4.32
CA LYS A 38 -8.68 6.23 5.52
C LYS A 38 -7.48 5.35 5.85
N ASN A 39 -6.29 5.83 5.52
CA ASN A 39 -5.05 5.21 5.98
C ASN A 39 -4.88 5.40 7.49
N ILE A 40 -4.75 4.30 8.24
CA ILE A 40 -4.57 4.28 9.69
C ILE A 40 -3.17 3.77 10.10
N ALA A 41 -2.21 3.75 9.17
CA ALA A 41 -0.84 3.30 9.42
C ALA A 41 -0.17 4.05 10.59
N ASP A 42 -0.32 5.37 10.63
CA ASP A 42 0.25 6.21 11.69
C ASP A 42 -0.54 6.10 13.01
N GLU A 43 -1.82 5.74 12.95
CA GLU A 43 -2.69 5.55 14.12
C GLU A 43 -2.43 4.20 14.82
N LYS A 44 -1.91 3.20 14.10
CA LYS A 44 -1.66 1.84 14.62
C LYS A 44 -0.24 1.33 14.32
N PRO A 45 0.81 1.99 14.86
CA PRO A 45 2.20 1.69 14.50
C PRO A 45 2.67 0.29 14.92
N ASP A 46 2.18 -0.25 16.03
CA ASP A 46 2.62 -1.58 16.50
C ASP A 46 1.98 -2.70 15.68
N PHE A 47 0.69 -2.59 15.39
CA PHE A 47 0.00 -3.52 14.48
C PHE A 47 0.57 -3.46 13.05
N LEU A 48 0.96 -2.26 12.60
CA LEU A 48 1.65 -2.11 11.33
C LEU A 48 2.98 -2.87 11.30
N LYS A 49 3.80 -2.78 12.35
CA LYS A 49 5.08 -3.51 12.44
C LYS A 49 4.89 -5.01 12.40
N GLU A 50 3.89 -5.53 13.12
CA GLU A 50 3.53 -6.95 13.12
C GLU A 50 3.19 -7.43 11.71
N LEU A 51 2.28 -6.74 11.03
CA LEU A 51 1.90 -7.09 9.66
C LEU A 51 3.06 -6.95 8.66
N ILE A 52 3.95 -5.97 8.82
CA ILE A 52 5.16 -5.86 7.98
C ILE A 52 6.07 -7.07 8.19
N SER A 53 6.22 -7.54 9.42
CA SER A 53 7.01 -8.73 9.73
C SER A 53 6.42 -9.98 9.07
N GLU A 54 5.12 -10.21 9.23
CA GLU A 54 4.41 -11.34 8.60
C GLU A 54 4.49 -11.26 7.08
N PHE A 55 4.27 -10.09 6.51
CA PHE A 55 4.37 -9.86 5.07
C PHE A 55 5.76 -10.23 4.55
N LYS A 56 6.83 -9.79 5.23
CA LYS A 56 8.21 -10.14 4.84
C LYS A 56 8.49 -11.63 4.95
N GLN A 57 7.94 -12.31 5.95
CA GLN A 57 8.10 -13.76 6.09
C GLN A 57 7.43 -14.53 4.96
N VAL A 58 6.23 -14.12 4.54
CA VAL A 58 5.47 -14.80 3.47
C VAL A 58 5.97 -14.42 2.08
N ARG A 59 6.22 -13.13 1.84
CA ARG A 59 6.57 -12.61 0.51
C ARG A 59 8.06 -12.71 0.19
N GLY A 60 8.92 -12.58 1.21
CA GLY A 60 10.36 -12.37 1.03
C GLY A 60 10.70 -10.92 0.65
N GLU A 61 11.85 -10.72 -0.02
CA GLU A 61 12.33 -9.41 -0.44
C GLU A 61 11.33 -8.68 -1.37
N HIS A 62 10.83 -7.53 -0.91
CA HIS A 62 9.82 -6.70 -1.60
C HIS A 62 10.43 -5.76 -2.64
N SER A 63 11.16 -6.32 -3.60
CA SER A 63 11.88 -5.56 -4.64
C SER A 63 11.62 -6.08 -6.06
N ASN A 64 11.07 -7.28 -6.21
CA ASN A 64 10.85 -7.94 -7.50
C ASN A 64 9.47 -7.61 -8.08
N TYR A 65 9.14 -6.32 -8.26
CA TYR A 65 7.93 -5.89 -8.96
C TYR A 65 8.27 -5.03 -10.18
N ASN A 66 7.54 -5.23 -11.27
CA ASN A 66 7.71 -4.45 -12.48
C ASN A 66 6.82 -3.21 -12.42
N LYS A 67 7.43 -2.03 -12.55
CA LYS A 67 6.69 -0.78 -12.68
C LYS A 67 5.98 -0.75 -14.03
N ILE A 68 4.70 -0.42 -14.03
CA ILE A 68 3.95 -0.16 -15.25
C ILE A 68 4.22 1.29 -15.67
N GLU A 69 4.68 1.49 -16.89
CA GLU A 69 4.78 2.82 -17.51
C GLU A 69 3.48 3.13 -18.23
N LEU A 70 2.77 4.16 -17.77
CA LEU A 70 1.59 4.68 -18.45
C LEU A 70 2.04 5.82 -19.37
N LYS A 71 1.73 5.69 -20.67
CA LYS A 71 1.96 6.72 -21.69
C LYS A 71 0.81 7.71 -21.75
#